data_AF-A0A858QBA5-F1
#
_entry.id   AF-A0A858QBA5-F1
#
_cell.length_a   1.000
_cell.length_b   1.000
_cell.length_c   1.000
_cell.angle_alpha   90.00
_cell.angle_beta   90.00
_cell.angle_gamma   90.00
#
_symmetry.space_group_name_H-M   'P 1'
#
loop_
_entity.id
_entity.type
_entity.pdbx_description
1 polymer ?
#
loop_
_entity_poly.entity_id
_entity_poly.type
_entity_poly.pdbx_seq_one_letter_code
_entity_poly.pdbx_strand_id
1 'polypeptide(L)'
;MDALSVTTSGTVTPPARLKVQLLFDAETAVHLEESPLSEDRRSERQTDGRVLFRATVANTQRLRWWLLGFGDRVEVLGPPVLREEIARTLSNAVQRYHAEDGRLQLLSGLRQGALARHAGQGAVEGGEQLIEQGLQAAFEGTQQIRRPGPER
;
A
#
# COMPACT_ATOMS: atom_id res chain seq x y z
N MET A 1 -51.89 -32.03 -15.98
CA MET A 1 -52.11 -31.96 -14.52
C MET A 1 -51.13 -32.98 -13.96
N ASP A 2 -49.97 -32.58 -13.44
CA ASP A 2 -49.85 -31.89 -12.16
C ASP A 2 -48.86 -30.72 -12.09
N ALA A 3 -49.27 -29.81 -11.21
CA ALA A 3 -48.70 -28.60 -10.64
C ALA A 3 -47.21 -28.27 -10.83
N LEU A 4 -47.01 -27.07 -11.35
CA LEU A 4 -45.92 -26.15 -11.01
C LEU A 4 -45.60 -26.22 -9.51
N SER A 5 -44.39 -26.65 -9.15
CA SER A 5 -43.80 -26.36 -7.84
C SER A 5 -42.73 -25.29 -8.03
N VAL A 6 -43.18 -24.03 -8.05
CA VAL A 6 -42.31 -22.88 -7.74
C VAL A 6 -42.17 -22.86 -6.22
N THR A 7 -41.03 -23.32 -5.71
CA THR A 7 -40.62 -23.05 -4.33
C THR A 7 -39.61 -21.92 -4.34
N THR A 8 -40.07 -20.76 -3.86
CA THR A 8 -39.23 -19.60 -3.58
C THR A 8 -38.39 -19.85 -2.33
N SER A 9 -37.23 -20.48 -2.50
CA SER A 9 -36.09 -20.37 -1.58
C SER A 9 -34.85 -20.77 -2.36
N GLY A 10 -34.28 -19.79 -3.07
CA GLY A 10 -33.16 -20.00 -4.00
C GLY A 10 -31.84 -20.17 -3.27
N THR A 11 -31.65 -21.27 -2.53
CA THR A 11 -30.34 -21.65 -2.02
C THR A 11 -29.54 -22.23 -3.18
N VAL A 12 -28.78 -21.38 -3.87
CA VAL A 12 -27.83 -21.83 -4.89
C VAL A 12 -26.68 -22.52 -4.16
N THR A 13 -26.71 -23.84 -4.08
CA THR A 13 -25.59 -24.62 -3.55
C THR A 13 -24.39 -24.44 -4.46
N PRO A 14 -23.23 -23.97 -3.94
CA PRO A 14 -22.04 -23.81 -4.75
C PRO A 14 -21.59 -25.18 -5.31
N PRO A 15 -21.04 -25.22 -6.54
CA PRO A 15 -20.67 -26.47 -7.19
C PRO A 15 -19.54 -27.16 -6.42
N ALA A 16 -19.53 -28.50 -6.38
CA ALA A 16 -18.51 -29.26 -5.68
C ALA A 16 -17.11 -29.19 -6.33
N ARG A 17 -17.05 -28.88 -7.64
CA ARG A 17 -15.79 -28.72 -8.41
C ARG A 17 -15.83 -27.47 -9.27
N LEU A 18 -14.67 -26.89 -9.54
CA LEU A 18 -14.47 -25.72 -10.38
C LEU A 18 -13.58 -26.07 -11.57
N LYS A 19 -13.96 -25.59 -12.76
CA LYS A 19 -13.06 -25.54 -13.92
C LYS A 19 -12.24 -24.26 -13.82
N VAL A 20 -11.01 -24.37 -13.34
CA VAL A 20 -10.14 -23.22 -13.10
C VAL A 20 -9.32 -22.88 -14.34
N GLN A 21 -9.06 -21.59 -14.49
CA GLN A 21 -8.12 -21.03 -15.47
C GLN A 21 -7.15 -20.17 -14.67
N LEU A 22 -5.89 -20.59 -14.58
CA LEU A 22 -4.87 -19.97 -13.76
C LEU A 22 -3.68 -19.60 -14.64
N LEU A 23 -3.17 -18.39 -14.52
CA LEU A 23 -2.01 -17.93 -15.26
C LEU A 23 -0.85 -17.77 -14.29
N PHE A 24 0.15 -18.63 -14.42
CA PHE A 24 1.35 -18.61 -13.59
C PHE A 24 2.50 -17.92 -14.30
N ASP A 25 3.40 -17.31 -13.55
CA ASP A 25 4.71 -16.93 -14.08
C ASP A 25 5.52 -18.16 -14.51
N ALA A 26 6.59 -17.92 -15.29
CA ALA A 26 7.39 -18.98 -15.87
C ALA A 26 8.10 -19.86 -14.82
N GLU A 27 8.62 -19.24 -13.75
CA GLU A 27 9.39 -19.92 -12.70
C GLU A 27 8.50 -20.84 -11.88
N THR A 28 7.36 -20.33 -11.41
CA THR A 28 6.37 -21.07 -10.63
C THR A 28 5.77 -22.20 -11.46
N ALA A 29 5.53 -21.97 -12.76
CA ALA A 29 4.96 -22.98 -13.65
C ALA A 29 5.86 -24.24 -13.78
N VAL A 30 7.19 -24.09 -13.76
CA VAL A 30 8.15 -25.21 -13.82
C VAL A 30 7.96 -26.14 -12.62
N HIS A 31 7.91 -25.57 -11.41
CA HIS A 31 7.71 -26.38 -10.20
C HIS A 31 6.34 -27.04 -10.14
N LEU A 32 5.32 -26.43 -10.75
CA LEU A 32 4.00 -27.04 -10.83
C LEU A 32 3.98 -28.28 -11.74
N GLU A 33 4.87 -28.41 -12.73
CA GLU A 33 4.93 -29.60 -13.60
C GLU A 33 5.31 -30.87 -12.82
N GLU A 34 6.04 -30.74 -11.71
CA GLU A 34 6.47 -31.87 -10.87
C GLU A 34 5.37 -32.41 -9.95
N SER A 35 4.35 -31.59 -9.65
CA SER A 35 3.22 -31.96 -8.76
C SER A 35 1.88 -31.61 -9.42
N PRO A 36 1.31 -32.52 -10.24
CA PRO A 36 0.09 -32.24 -10.97
C PRO A 36 -1.12 -32.01 -10.03
N LEU A 37 -1.85 -30.92 -10.28
CA LEU A 37 -3.06 -30.51 -9.55
C LEU A 37 -4.28 -31.42 -9.77
N SER A 38 -4.35 -32.06 -10.94
CA SER A 38 -5.43 -32.94 -11.35
C SER A 38 -4.99 -33.74 -12.59
N GLU A 39 -5.64 -34.88 -12.82
CA GLU A 39 -5.40 -35.73 -13.99
C GLU A 39 -5.86 -35.08 -15.31
N ASP A 40 -6.85 -34.17 -15.25
CA ASP A 40 -7.39 -33.46 -16.43
C ASP A 40 -6.66 -32.15 -16.78
N ARG A 41 -5.48 -31.93 -16.20
CA ARG A 41 -4.70 -30.71 -16.38
C ARG A 41 -4.25 -30.53 -17.83
N ARG A 42 -4.38 -29.30 -18.33
CA ARG A 42 -3.75 -28.81 -19.56
C ARG A 42 -2.97 -27.53 -19.28
N SER A 43 -1.73 -27.45 -19.76
CA SER A 43 -0.89 -26.26 -19.69
C SER A 43 -0.52 -25.76 -21.08
N GLU A 44 -0.47 -24.44 -21.25
CA GLU A 44 -0.11 -23.78 -22.51
C GLU A 44 0.81 -22.59 -22.23
N ARG A 45 1.99 -22.57 -22.82
CA ARG A 45 2.93 -21.44 -22.73
C ARG A 45 2.38 -20.27 -23.53
N GLN A 46 2.34 -19.10 -22.91
CA GLN A 46 1.91 -17.85 -23.51
C GLN A 46 3.11 -17.12 -24.13
N THR A 47 2.86 -16.13 -24.99
CA THR A 47 3.90 -15.38 -25.70
C THR A 47 4.82 -14.57 -24.78
N ASP A 48 4.35 -14.22 -23.59
CA ASP A 48 5.09 -13.48 -22.57
C ASP A 48 5.87 -14.40 -21.60
N GLY A 49 5.90 -15.71 -21.87
CA GLY A 49 6.59 -16.71 -21.06
C GLY A 49 5.77 -17.24 -19.88
N ARG A 50 4.61 -16.64 -19.55
CA ARG A 50 3.68 -17.18 -18.55
C ARG A 50 3.06 -18.47 -19.04
N VAL A 51 2.48 -19.24 -18.12
CA VAL A 51 1.86 -20.52 -18.45
C VAL A 51 0.41 -20.51 -17.99
N LEU A 52 -0.48 -20.76 -18.95
CA LEU A 52 -1.91 -20.89 -18.71
C LEU A 52 -2.26 -22.33 -18.36
N PHE A 53 -2.84 -22.51 -17.18
CA PHE A 53 -3.27 -23.77 -16.61
C PHE A 53 -4.78 -23.89 -16.60
N ARG A 54 -5.28 -25.03 -17.06
CA ARG A 54 -6.68 -25.41 -17.04
C ARG A 54 -6.85 -26.76 -16.36
N ALA A 55 -7.71 -26.85 -15.37
CA ALA A 55 -7.99 -28.09 -14.64
C ALA A 55 -9.36 -28.07 -13.97
N THR A 56 -9.90 -29.24 -13.64
CA THR A 56 -11.08 -29.38 -12.79
C THR A 56 -10.66 -29.74 -11.37
N VAL A 57 -10.86 -28.85 -10.42
CA VAL A 57 -10.41 -29.01 -9.02
C VAL A 57 -11.55 -28.96 -8.04
N ALA A 58 -11.37 -29.52 -6.84
CA ALA A 58 -12.37 -29.47 -5.79
C ALA A 58 -12.60 -28.02 -5.31
N ASN A 59 -13.87 -27.61 -5.20
CA ASN A 59 -14.27 -26.29 -4.73
C ASN A 59 -14.13 -26.20 -3.21
N THR A 60 -12.90 -26.00 -2.73
CA THR A 60 -12.59 -26.05 -1.29
C THR A 60 -11.91 -24.77 -0.82
N GLN A 61 -11.94 -24.54 0.49
CA GLN A 61 -11.14 -23.48 1.11
C GLN A 61 -9.63 -23.71 0.95
N ARG A 62 -9.20 -24.98 0.95
CA ARG A 62 -7.80 -25.36 0.70
C ARG A 62 -7.30 -24.84 -0.64
N LEU A 63 -8.12 -24.89 -1.70
CA LEU A 63 -7.78 -24.29 -2.99
C LEU A 63 -7.51 -22.78 -2.87
N ARG A 64 -8.34 -22.04 -2.12
CA ARG A 64 -8.13 -20.59 -1.94
C ARG A 64 -6.82 -20.30 -1.23
N TRP A 65 -6.53 -21.00 -0.14
CA TRP A 65 -5.28 -20.80 0.59
C TRP A 65 -4.06 -21.15 -0.25
N TRP A 66 -4.16 -22.24 -1.01
CA TRP A 66 -3.11 -22.64 -1.94
C TRP A 66 -2.86 -21.55 -3.00
N LEU A 67 -3.91 -21.00 -3.63
CA LEU A 67 -3.80 -19.88 -4.58
C LEU A 67 -3.19 -18.64 -3.93
N LEU A 68 -3.68 -18.23 -2.76
CA LEU A 68 -3.15 -17.06 -2.04
C LEU A 68 -1.68 -17.24 -1.62
N GLY A 69 -1.23 -18.47 -1.38
CA GLY A 69 0.17 -18.78 -1.05
C GLY A 69 1.16 -18.47 -2.18
N PHE A 70 0.71 -18.39 -3.43
CA PHE A 70 1.56 -17.95 -4.54
C PHE A 70 1.72 -16.43 -4.61
N GLY A 71 0.78 -15.67 -4.05
CA GLY A 71 0.77 -14.22 -4.11
C GLY A 71 0.53 -13.70 -5.54
N ASP A 72 1.42 -12.84 -6.00
CA ASP A 72 1.42 -12.20 -7.32
C ASP A 72 1.88 -13.12 -8.46
N ARG A 73 2.45 -14.28 -8.14
CA ARG A 73 2.94 -15.29 -9.11
C ARG A 73 1.84 -16.08 -9.83
N VAL A 74 0.58 -15.91 -9.40
CA VAL A 74 -0.59 -16.52 -10.03
C VAL A 74 -1.70 -15.50 -10.23
N GLU A 75 -2.31 -15.51 -11.40
CA GLU A 75 -3.56 -14.81 -11.67
C GLU A 75 -4.69 -15.81 -11.92
N VAL A 76 -5.80 -15.68 -11.19
CA VAL A 76 -7.02 -16.45 -11.46
C VAL A 76 -7.79 -15.77 -12.58
N LEU A 77 -7.83 -16.40 -13.76
CA LEU A 77 -8.64 -15.92 -14.90
C LEU A 77 -10.09 -16.39 -14.80
N GLY A 78 -10.33 -17.55 -14.18
CA GLY A 78 -11.68 -18.05 -13.96
C GLY A 78 -11.77 -19.27 -13.02
N PRO A 79 -12.97 -19.59 -12.52
CA PRO A 79 -14.24 -18.91 -12.80
C PRO A 79 -14.34 -17.51 -12.13
N PRO A 80 -15.24 -16.62 -12.61
CA PRO A 80 -15.32 -15.22 -12.12
C PRO A 80 -15.47 -15.12 -10.60
N VAL A 81 -16.33 -15.96 -10.01
CA VAL A 81 -16.53 -16.00 -8.56
C VAL A 81 -15.23 -16.26 -7.80
N LEU A 82 -14.40 -17.19 -8.27
CA LEU A 82 -13.11 -17.48 -7.63
C LEU A 82 -12.13 -16.32 -7.81
N ARG A 83 -12.09 -15.71 -9.01
CA ARG A 83 -11.25 -14.53 -9.28
C ARG A 83 -11.62 -13.38 -8.35
N GLU A 84 -12.90 -13.09 -8.20
CA GLU A 84 -13.42 -12.03 -7.33
C GLU A 84 -13.10 -12.29 -5.85
N GLU A 85 -13.23 -13.53 -5.39
CA GLU A 85 -12.85 -13.93 -4.03
C GLU A 85 -11.38 -13.62 -3.74
N ILE A 86 -10.47 -14.07 -4.60
CA ILE A 86 -9.03 -13.90 -4.44
C ILE A 86 -8.65 -12.41 -4.53
N ALA A 87 -9.17 -11.69 -5.53
CA ALA A 87 -8.91 -10.26 -5.70
C ALA A 87 -9.38 -9.44 -4.48
N ARG A 88 -10.56 -9.75 -3.93
CA ARG A 88 -11.09 -9.09 -2.73
C ARG A 88 -10.21 -9.36 -1.50
N THR A 89 -9.77 -10.60 -1.30
CA THR A 89 -8.87 -10.94 -0.19
C THR A 89 -7.55 -10.18 -0.27
N LEU A 90 -6.93 -10.11 -1.46
CA LEU A 90 -5.68 -9.38 -1.67
C LEU A 90 -5.86 -7.88 -1.48
N SER A 91 -6.95 -7.30 -2.00
CA SER A 91 -7.29 -5.88 -1.79
C SER A 91 -7.44 -5.55 -0.30
N ASN A 92 -8.15 -6.38 0.46
CA ASN A 92 -8.30 -6.21 1.90
C ASN A 92 -6.96 -6.35 2.66
N ALA A 93 -6.02 -7.15 2.16
CA ALA A 93 -4.68 -7.23 2.74
C ALA A 93 -3.89 -5.94 2.50
N VAL A 94 -3.86 -5.47 1.25
CA VAL A 94 -3.20 -4.21 0.86
C VAL A 94 -3.74 -3.02 1.65
N GLN A 95 -5.06 -2.91 1.78
CA GLN A 95 -5.69 -1.84 2.58
C GLN A 95 -5.23 -1.86 4.04
N ARG A 96 -5.10 -3.04 4.65
CA ARG A 96 -4.65 -3.16 6.05
C ARG A 96 -3.20 -2.72 6.24
N TYR A 97 -2.31 -3.08 5.32
CA TYR A 97 -0.91 -2.63 5.38
C TYR A 97 -0.80 -1.10 5.21
N HIS A 98 -1.53 -0.51 4.27
CA HIS A 98 -1.49 0.94 4.06
C HIS A 98 -2.20 1.75 5.15
N ALA A 99 -3.22 1.20 5.82
CA ALA A 99 -3.88 1.88 6.93
C ALA A 99 -2.92 2.13 8.11
N GLU A 100 -2.01 1.18 8.37
CA GLU A 100 -0.99 1.31 9.41
C GLU A 100 0.07 2.34 9.05
N ASP A 101 0.54 2.34 7.79
CA ASP A 101 1.49 3.35 7.31
C ASP A 101 0.89 4.76 7.38
N GLY A 102 -0.36 4.93 6.95
CA GLY A 102 -1.08 6.21 7.04
C GLY A 102 -1.25 6.69 8.49
N ARG A 103 -1.49 5.77 9.43
CA ARG A 103 -1.58 6.07 10.87
C ARG A 103 -0.24 6.55 11.43
N LEU A 104 0.86 5.90 11.06
CA LEU A 104 2.20 6.30 11.49
C LEU A 104 2.63 7.65 10.87
N GLN A 105 2.29 7.89 9.61
CA GLN A 105 2.53 9.18 8.94
C GLN A 105 1.78 10.32 9.66
N LEU A 106 0.51 10.09 10.04
CA LEU A 106 -0.29 11.08 10.75
C LEU A 106 0.27 11.36 12.17
N LEU A 107 0.62 10.31 12.92
CA LEU A 107 1.17 10.45 14.28
C LEU A 107 2.54 11.14 14.29
N SER A 108 3.39 10.85 13.31
CA SER A 108 4.70 11.53 13.17
C SER A 108 4.53 13.01 12.80
N GLY A 109 3.62 13.34 11.89
CA GLY A 109 3.27 14.72 11.56
C GLY A 109 2.71 15.51 12.75
N LEU A 110 1.83 14.90 13.56
CA LEU A 110 1.30 15.53 14.77
C LEU A 110 2.40 15.80 15.82
N ARG A 111 3.36 14.89 15.99
CA ARG A 111 4.51 15.10 16.88
C ARG A 111 5.43 16.22 16.38
N GLN A 112 5.73 16.25 15.08
CA GLN A 112 6.56 17.32 14.50
C GLN A 112 5.88 18.69 14.60
N GLY A 113 4.57 18.77 14.34
CA GLY A 113 3.80 20.00 14.51
C GLY A 113 3.70 20.47 15.98
N ALA A 114 3.64 19.55 16.95
CA ALA A 114 3.70 19.90 18.36
C ALA A 114 5.09 20.42 18.80
N LEU A 115 6.16 19.81 18.29
CA LEU A 115 7.54 20.24 18.54
C LEU A 115 7.85 21.62 17.92
N ALA A 116 7.38 21.88 16.69
CA ALA A 116 7.57 23.16 16.02
C ALA A 116 6.89 24.33 16.77
N ARG A 117 5.71 24.08 17.37
CA ARG A 117 5.01 25.08 18.20
C ARG A 117 5.74 25.39 19.50
N HIS A 118 6.40 24.42 20.11
CA HIS A 118 7.25 24.68 21.28
C HIS A 118 8.56 25.40 20.93
N ALA A 119 9.18 25.09 19.79
CA ALA A 119 10.43 25.73 19.36
C ALA A 119 10.23 27.22 18.99
N GLY A 120 9.06 27.60 18.48
CA GLY A 120 8.72 29.00 18.20
C GLY A 120 8.47 29.88 19.44
N GLN A 121 8.40 29.28 20.63
CA GLN A 121 8.06 29.98 21.88
C GLN A 121 9.29 30.29 22.76
N GLY A 122 10.48 29.81 22.38
CA GLY A 122 11.75 30.11 23.06
C GLY A 122 12.66 31.12 22.33
N ALA A 123 12.25 31.63 21.17
CA ALA A 123 13.09 32.53 20.35
C ALA A 123 12.91 34.02 20.68
N VAL A 124 12.05 34.37 21.65
CA VAL A 124 11.71 35.77 21.95
C VAL A 124 12.58 36.41 23.04
N GLU A 125 13.39 35.64 23.77
CA GLU A 125 14.20 36.17 24.90
C GLU A 125 15.62 36.65 24.53
N GLY A 126 16.01 36.65 23.25
CA GLY A 126 17.34 37.12 22.82
C GLY A 126 17.35 38.41 21.98
N GLY A 127 16.17 38.90 21.58
CA GLY A 127 16.06 40.03 20.64
C GLY A 127 16.36 41.39 21.27
N GLU A 128 16.05 41.58 22.55
CA GLU A 128 16.19 42.89 23.23
C GLU A 128 17.65 43.29 23.43
N GLN A 129 18.54 42.35 23.76
CA GLN A 129 19.98 42.63 23.96
C GLN A 129 20.71 43.03 22.67
N LEU A 130 20.29 42.50 21.51
CA LEU A 130 20.88 42.87 20.22
C LEU A 130 20.41 44.25 19.74
N ILE A 131 19.18 44.65 20.11
CA ILE A 131 18.66 45.99 19.82
C ILE A 131 19.37 47.04 20.70
N GLU A 132 19.60 46.76 21.98
CA GLU A 132 20.35 47.66 22.87
C GLU A 132 21.82 47.82 22.45
N GLN A 133 22.52 46.74 22.09
CA GLN A 133 23.90 46.81 21.62
C GLN A 133 24.05 47.58 20.30
N GLY A 134 23.08 47.44 19.38
CA GLY A 134 23.03 48.21 18.14
C GLY A 134 22.79 49.71 18.37
N LEU A 135 21.95 50.07 19.35
CA LEU A 135 21.68 51.46 19.71
C LEU A 135 22.88 52.14 20.42
N GLN A 136 23.61 51.40 21.27
CA GLN A 136 24.80 51.90 21.94
C GLN A 136 25.93 52.24 20.93
N ALA A 137 26.17 51.35 19.97
CA ALA A 137 27.19 51.55 18.93
C ALA A 137 26.86 52.72 17.98
N ALA A 138 25.57 52.95 17.71
CA ALA A 138 25.11 54.08 16.91
C ALA A 138 25.27 55.43 17.63
N PHE A 139 25.27 55.45 18.97
CA PHE A 139 25.41 56.67 19.78
C PHE A 139 26.87 57.10 19.95
N GLU A 140 27.81 56.15 19.98
CA GLU A 140 29.25 56.43 20.11
C GLU A 140 29.87 56.96 18.79
N GLY A 141 29.35 56.53 17.63
CA GLY A 141 29.84 56.95 16.32
C GLY A 141 29.59 58.42 15.96
N THR A 142 28.66 59.10 16.63
CA THR A 142 28.25 60.49 16.32
C THR A 142 29.03 61.56 17.10
N GLN A 143 29.82 61.19 18.11
CA GLN A 143 30.60 62.14 18.92
C GLN A 143 31.99 62.47 18.34
N GLN A 144 32.42 61.80 17.25
CA GLN A 144 33.77 61.99 16.68
C GLN A 144 33.87 62.97 15.50
N ILE A 145 32.74 63.52 15.01
CA ILE A 145 32.75 64.50 13.90
C ILE A 145 32.53 65.92 14.43
N ARG A 146 33.47 66.43 15.23
CA ARG A 146 33.80 67.86 15.31
C ARG A 146 35.03 68.05 16.20
N ARG A 147 36.19 68.34 15.59
CA ARG A 147 37.05 69.50 15.90
C ARG A 147 38.16 69.68 14.84
N PRO A 148 38.65 70.92 14.65
CA PRO A 148 39.39 71.37 13.48
C PRO A 148 40.92 71.36 13.69
N GLY A 149 41.70 71.53 12.61
CA GLY A 149 43.14 71.78 12.69
C GLY A 149 43.79 72.02 11.31
N PRO A 150 45.00 72.58 11.24
CA PRO A 150 45.17 74.04 11.17
C PRO A 150 45.93 74.53 9.92
N GLU A 151 45.95 75.86 9.77
CA GLU A 151 46.75 76.63 8.81
C GLU A 151 48.25 76.30 8.85
N ARG A 152 48.85 76.15 7.67
CA ARG A 152 50.09 76.79 7.21
C ARG A 152 50.29 76.57 5.72
#